data_AF-A0A958RV05-F1
#
_entry.id   AF-A0A958RV05-F1
#
_cell.length_a   1.000
_cell.length_b   1.000
_cell.length_c   1.000
_cell.angle_alpha   90.00
_cell.angle_beta   90.00
_cell.angle_gamma   90.00
#
_symmetry.space_group_name_H-M   'P 1'
#
loop_
_entity.id
_entity.type
_entity.pdbx_description
1 polymer ?
#
loop_
_entity_poly.entity_id
_entity_poly.type
_entity_poly.pdbx_seq_one_letter_code
_entity_poly.pdbx_strand_id
1 'polypeptide(L)' 'MTKELRHVIGQTFFVGISGKTLTPEESKFIAENNIGGVILFDRNLENPEQLYQLCQEIQKLRFKMVDQQPLFIGI' A
#
# COMPACT_ATOMS: atom_id res chain seq x y z
N MET A 1 18.84 13.45 3.43
CA MET A 1 17.55 13.58 2.72
C MET A 1 16.51 14.08 3.71
N THR A 2 15.80 15.16 3.40
CA THR A 2 14.73 15.68 4.29
C THR A 2 13.53 14.74 4.30
N LYS A 3 12.75 14.76 5.37
CA LYS A 3 11.55 13.91 5.52
C LYS A 3 10.51 14.23 4.43
N GLU A 4 10.38 15.50 4.07
CA GLU A 4 9.50 15.97 2.98
C GLU A 4 9.89 15.39 1.62
N LEU A 5 11.19 15.41 1.28
CA LEU A 5 11.66 14.83 0.01
C LEU A 5 11.40 13.33 -0.04
N ARG A 6 11.55 12.62 1.08
CA ARG A 6 11.22 11.19 1.16
C ARG A 6 9.74 10.94 0.85
N HIS A 7 8.83 11.76 1.37
CA HIS A 7 7.39 11.57 1.14
C HIS A 7 7.00 11.78 -0.31
N VAL A 8 7.56 12.81 -0.96
CA VAL A 8 7.33 13.06 -2.40
C VAL A 8 7.88 11.91 -3.23
N ILE A 9 9.07 11.42 -2.92
CA ILE A 9 9.66 10.25 -3.59
C ILE A 9 8.79 9.00 -3.36
N GLY A 10 8.28 8.77 -2.15
CA GLY A 10 7.41 7.64 -1.85
C GLY A 10 6.18 7.56 -2.77
N GLN A 11 5.58 8.71 -3.07
CA GLN A 11 4.42 8.80 -3.95
C GLN A 11 4.72 8.39 -5.40
N THR A 12 6.00 8.33 -5.81
CA THR A 12 6.38 7.88 -7.15
C THR A 12 6.66 6.37 -7.23
N PHE A 13 6.53 5.62 -6.13
CA PHE A 13 6.79 4.19 -6.09
C PHE A 13 5.54 3.35 -5.93
N PHE A 14 5.58 2.19 -6.59
CA PHE A 14 4.61 1.11 -6.47
C PHE A 14 5.35 -0.10 -5.93
N VAL A 15 4.79 -0.77 -4.92
CA VAL A 15 5.45 -1.91 -4.24
C VAL A 15 4.57 -3.15 -4.27
N GLY A 16 5.19 -4.33 -4.28
CA GLY A 16 4.46 -5.59 -4.12
C GLY A 16 4.28 -5.96 -2.64
N ILE A 17 3.36 -6.89 -2.39
CA ILE A 17 3.17 -7.51 -1.07
C ILE A 17 3.31 -9.04 -1.13
N SER A 18 3.54 -9.64 0.02
CA SER A 18 3.94 -11.03 0.15
C SER A 18 2.77 -12.02 0.01
N GLY A 19 1.57 -11.68 0.49
CA GLY A 19 0.45 -12.62 0.57
C GLY A 19 -0.93 -12.02 0.34
N LYS A 20 -1.95 -12.75 0.78
CA LYS A 20 -3.39 -12.44 0.59
C LYS A 20 -3.93 -11.40 1.57
N THR A 21 -3.12 -11.00 2.55
CA THR A 21 -3.44 -9.97 3.55
C THR A 21 -2.21 -9.10 3.76
N LEU A 22 -2.40 -7.88 4.25
CA LEU A 22 -1.27 -7.05 4.64
C LEU A 22 -0.69 -7.51 5.97
N THR A 23 0.62 -7.72 5.99
CA THR A 23 1.35 -7.87 7.26
C THR A 23 1.44 -6.53 8.01
N PRO A 24 1.63 -6.56 9.34
CA PRO A 24 1.89 -5.35 10.11
C PRO A 24 3.11 -4.56 9.60
N GLU A 25 4.15 -5.27 9.17
CA GLU A 25 5.39 -4.71 8.65
C GLU A 25 5.19 -4.01 7.29
N GLU A 26 4.47 -4.64 6.37
CA GLU A 26 4.11 -4.02 5.08
C GLU A 26 3.24 -2.79 5.28
N SER A 27 2.23 -2.89 6.16
CA SER A 27 1.35 -1.77 6.50
C SER A 27 2.14 -0.57 7.03
N LYS A 28 3.10 -0.84 7.93
CA LYS A 28 3.99 0.19 8.49
C LYS A 28 4.90 0.78 7.43
N PHE A 29 5.54 -0.07 6.61
CA PHE A 29 6.45 0.35 5.56
C PHE A 29 5.76 1.28 4.55
N ILE A 30 4.56 0.89 4.08
CA ILE A 30 3.77 1.66 3.11
C ILE A 30 3.39 3.03 3.69
N ALA A 31 2.88 3.05 4.93
CA ALA A 31 2.44 4.28 5.57
C ALA A 31 3.60 5.24 5.90
N GLU A 32 4.67 4.74 6.52
CA GLU A 32 5.81 5.57 6.96
C GLU A 32 6.64 6.12 5.80
N ASN A 33 6.69 5.41 4.67
CA ASN A 33 7.40 5.87 3.47
C ASN A 33 6.49 6.60 2.49
N ASN A 34 5.20 6.80 2.82
CA ASN A 34 4.24 7.49 1.98
C ASN A 34 4.18 6.90 0.55
N ILE A 35 4.10 5.57 0.44
CA ILE A 35 4.12 4.87 -0.85
C ILE A 35 2.85 5.18 -1.66
N GLY A 36 3.01 5.48 -2.95
CA GLY A 36 1.91 5.89 -3.83
C GLY A 36 1.00 4.75 -4.29
N GLY A 37 1.51 3.51 -4.37
CA GLY A 37 0.71 2.39 -4.85
C GLY A 37 1.20 1.00 -4.45
N VAL A 38 0.31 0.02 -4.58
CA VAL A 38 0.57 -1.41 -4.38
C VAL A 38 0.26 -2.16 -5.67
N ILE A 39 1.12 -3.10 -6.05
CA ILE A 39 0.91 -4.03 -7.18
C ILE A 39 0.60 -5.40 -6.61
N LEU A 40 -0.56 -5.95 -7.00
CA LEU A 40 -0.99 -7.29 -6.67
C LEU A 40 -0.49 -8.27 -7.76
N PHE A 41 -0.16 -9.48 -7.33
CA PHE A 41 0.24 -10.60 -8.17
C PHE A 41 -0.65 -11.81 -7.84
N ASP A 42 -0.55 -12.88 -8.64
CA ASP A 42 -1.30 -14.13 -8.44
C ASP A 42 -1.32 -14.63 -6.97
N ARG A 43 -0.17 -14.58 -6.28
CA ARG A 43 -0.05 -14.97 -4.86
C ARG A 43 -0.90 -14.15 -3.88
N ASN A 44 -1.40 -12.99 -4.29
CA ASN A 44 -2.22 -12.10 -3.47
C ASN A 44 -3.72 -12.35 -3.66
N LEU A 45 -4.11 -13.20 -4.61
CA LEU A 45 -5.49 -13.44 -5.02
C LEU A 45 -5.94 -14.84 -4.59
N GLU A 46 -7.12 -14.92 -3.98
CA GLU A 46 -7.74 -16.20 -3.63
C GLU A 46 -9.19 -16.28 -4.11
N ASN A 47 -10.00 -15.30 -3.73
CA ASN A 47 -11.39 -15.18 -4.15
C ASN A 47 -11.84 -13.71 -4.05
N PRO A 48 -12.98 -13.33 -4.66
CA PRO A 48 -13.43 -11.94 -4.67
C PRO A 48 -13.63 -11.31 -3.29
N GLU A 49 -14.10 -12.08 -2.29
CA GLU A 49 -14.31 -11.58 -0.93
C GLU A 49 -12.97 -11.24 -0.27
N GLN A 50 -12.01 -12.16 -0.30
CA GLN A 50 -10.65 -11.92 0.20
C GLN A 50 -9.98 -10.73 -0.51
N LEU A 51 -10.08 -10.64 -1.84
CA LEU A 51 -9.49 -9.54 -2.60
C LEU A 51 -10.13 -8.20 -2.23
N TYR A 52 -11.45 -8.17 -2.03
CA TYR A 52 -12.15 -6.98 -1.55
C TYR A 52 -11.61 -6.54 -0.19
N GLN A 53 -11.44 -7.47 0.76
CA GLN A 53 -10.87 -7.17 2.08
C GLN A 53 -9.43 -6.64 1.96
N LEU A 54 -8.59 -7.27 1.14
CA LEU A 54 -7.22 -6.83 0.90
C LEU A 54 -7.17 -5.40 0.32
N CYS A 55 -7.99 -5.10 -0.68
CA CYS A 55 -8.09 -3.76 -1.25
C CYS A 55 -8.57 -2.73 -0.20
N GLN A 56 -9.51 -3.11 0.67
CA GLN A 56 -9.97 -2.26 1.77
C GLN A 56 -8.86 -2.01 2.79
N GLU A 57 -8.07 -3.03 3.16
CA GLU A 57 -6.91 -2.90 4.04
C GLU A 57 -5.89 -1.92 3.46
N ILE A 58 -5.52 -2.07 2.18
CA ILE A 58 -4.60 -1.17 1.48
C ILE A 58 -5.15 0.26 1.48
N GLN A 59 -6.40 0.48 1.08
CA GLN A 59 -6.99 1.83 1.03
C GLN A 59 -7.07 2.50 2.40
N LYS A 60 -7.28 1.75 3.49
CA LYS A 60 -7.31 2.29 4.85
C LYS A 60 -5.94 2.81 5.31
N LEU A 61 -4.83 2.42 4.68
CA LEU A 61 -3.51 2.95 5.00
C LEU A 61 -3.40 4.45 4.77
N ARG A 62 -4.20 5.04 3.87
CA ARG A 62 -4.23 6.49 3.62
C ARG A 62 -4.44 7.31 4.90
N PHE A 63 -5.23 6.81 5.85
CA PHE A 63 -5.50 7.52 7.11
C PHE A 63 -4.30 7.56 8.06
N LYS A 64 -3.24 6.80 7.75
CA LYS A 64 -1.96 6.78 8.47
C LYS A 64 -0.85 7.48 7.70
N MET A 65 -1.14 8.00 6.51
CA MET A 65 -0.18 8.67 5.62
C MET A 65 -0.31 10.18 5.72
N VAL A 66 0.77 10.89 5.37
CA VAL A 66 0.84 12.36 5.50
C VAL A 66 -0.14 13.05 4.55
N ASP A 67 -0.20 12.61 3.29
CA ASP A 67 -0.99 13.28 2.25
C ASP A 67 -2.45 12.78 2.19
N GLN A 68 -2.74 11.70 2.92
CA GLN A 68 -4.03 11.00 2.99
C GLN A 68 -4.65 10.64 1.63
N GLN A 69 -3.83 10.60 0.57
CA GLN A 69 -4.28 10.25 -0.76
C GLN A 69 -4.63 8.77 -0.85
N PRO A 70 -5.67 8.39 -1.64
CA PRO A 70 -5.91 6.99 -1.97
C PRO A 70 -4.66 6.37 -2.60
N LEU A 71 -4.35 5.12 -2.25
CA LEU A 71 -3.26 4.39 -2.89
C LEU A 71 -3.75 3.84 -4.23
N PHE A 72 -2.89 3.86 -5.24
CA PHE A 72 -3.13 3.12 -6.46
C PHE A 72 -3.04 1.61 -6.18
N ILE A 73 -3.95 0.83 -6.77
CA ILE A 73 -3.89 -0.64 -6.73
C ILE A 73 -3.78 -1.12 -8.17
N GLY A 74 -2.60 -1.62 -8.53
CA GLY A 74 -2.34 -2.29 -9.80
C GLY A 74 -2.43 -3.80 -9.66
N ILE A 75 -2.62 -4.50 -10.79
CA ILE A 75 -2.67 -5.96 -10.89
C ILE A 75 -1.99 -6.41 -12.19
#